data_AF-A0A377UT53-F1
#
_entry.id   AF-A0A377UT53-F1
#
_cell.length_a   1.000
_cell.length_b   1.000
_cell.length_c   1.000
_cell.angle_alpha   90.00
_cell.angle_beta   90.00
_cell.angle_gamma   90.00
#
_symmetry.space_group_name_H-M   'P 1'
#
loop_
_entity.id
_entity.type
_entity.pdbx_description
1 polymer ?
#
loop_
_entity_poly.entity_id
_entity_poly.type
_entity_poly.pdbx_seq_one_letter_code
_entity_poly.pdbx_strand_id
1 'polypeptide(L)'
;MIVRLASGRKLVAALVMSTHVACPVKLSGFAVDGVEGLLNTIIGVREAYNQNLEILGIVINDMDRSVNHDKALKSLENTVPDLLFENKIMHRPPARYGDD
;
A
#
# COMPACT_ATOMS: atom_id res chain seq x y z
N MET A 1 10.15 -4.06 -12.07
CA MET A 1 9.07 -4.97 -11.65
C MET A 1 8.42 -4.37 -10.42
N ILE A 2 7.09 -4.13 -10.44
CA ILE A 2 6.33 -3.61 -9.29
C ILE A 2 5.71 -4.83 -8.59
N VAL A 3 5.95 -5.00 -7.29
CA VAL A 3 5.41 -6.13 -6.53
C VAL A 3 4.22 -5.72 -5.67
N ARG A 4 3.15 -6.52 -5.76
CA ARG A 4 2.01 -6.51 -4.84
C ARG A 4 2.29 -7.42 -3.64
N LEU A 5 2.02 -6.91 -2.45
CA LEU A 5 2.38 -7.56 -1.17
C LEU A 5 1.74 -8.94 -1.01
N ALA A 6 2.54 -9.92 -0.57
CA ALA A 6 2.17 -11.30 -0.27
C ALA A 6 2.62 -11.69 1.16
N SER A 7 2.26 -12.87 1.68
CA SER A 7 2.61 -13.30 3.05
C SER A 7 4.13 -13.29 3.34
N GLY A 8 4.52 -13.07 4.60
CA GLY A 8 5.86 -12.64 5.06
C GLY A 8 7.10 -13.17 4.33
N ARG A 9 7.27 -14.49 4.15
CA ARG A 9 8.45 -15.03 3.44
C ARG A 9 8.47 -14.71 1.94
N LYS A 10 7.30 -14.69 1.31
CA LYS A 10 7.15 -14.34 -0.11
C LYS A 10 7.39 -12.84 -0.32
N LEU A 11 7.02 -12.02 0.66
CA LEU A 11 7.27 -10.58 0.63
C LEU A 11 8.76 -10.25 0.57
N VAL A 12 9.58 -10.84 1.45
CA VAL A 12 11.02 -10.57 1.47
C VAL A 12 11.65 -10.95 0.13
N ALA A 13 11.39 -12.16 -0.37
CA ALA A 13 11.94 -12.60 -1.66
C ALA A 13 11.52 -11.67 -2.82
N ALA A 14 10.26 -11.23 -2.81
CA ALA A 14 9.77 -10.26 -3.78
C ALA A 14 10.51 -8.92 -3.71
N LEU A 15 10.70 -8.35 -2.52
CA LEU A 15 11.39 -7.07 -2.32
C LEU A 15 12.87 -7.15 -2.72
N VAL A 16 13.54 -8.28 -2.43
CA VAL A 16 14.93 -8.52 -2.83
C VAL A 16 15.10 -8.51 -4.35
N MET A 17 14.13 -9.05 -5.10
CA MET A 17 14.19 -9.13 -6.57
C MET A 17 13.61 -7.90 -7.29
N SER A 18 13.07 -6.93 -6.56
CA SER A 18 12.37 -5.79 -7.15
C SER A 18 13.27 -4.58 -7.29
N THR A 19 12.99 -3.74 -8.28
CA THR A 19 13.61 -2.42 -8.39
C THR A 19 12.78 -1.35 -7.70
N HIS A 20 11.45 -1.50 -7.71
CA HIS A 20 10.52 -0.53 -7.13
C HIS A 20 9.38 -1.26 -6.41
N VAL A 21 8.85 -0.63 -5.36
CA VAL A 21 7.69 -1.13 -4.61
C VAL A 21 6.65 -0.04 -4.41
N ALA A 22 5.39 -0.40 -4.62
CA ALA A 22 4.21 0.40 -4.28
C ALA A 22 3.31 -0.42 -3.35
N CYS A 23 2.77 0.22 -2.32
CA CYS A 23 2.04 -0.45 -1.25
C CYS A 23 0.55 -0.14 -1.32
N PRO A 24 -0.29 -1.02 -1.91
CA PRO A 24 -1.73 -0.83 -1.86
C PRO A 24 -2.23 -1.09 -0.43
N VAL A 25 -2.93 -0.12 0.15
CA VAL A 25 -3.45 -0.18 1.53
C VAL A 25 -4.96 0.03 1.50
N LYS A 26 -5.69 -0.88 2.15
CA LYS A 26 -7.10 -0.67 2.46
C LYS A 26 -7.22 0.11 3.75
N LEU A 27 -8.02 1.16 3.75
CA LEU A 27 -8.28 1.92 4.96
C LEU A 27 -9.08 1.08 5.95
N SER A 28 -8.63 1.11 7.20
CA SER A 28 -9.27 0.47 8.34
C SER A 28 -8.89 1.26 9.59
N GLY A 29 -9.50 0.94 10.74
CA GLY A 29 -9.16 1.57 12.02
C GLY A 29 -7.70 1.38 12.45
N PHE A 30 -6.98 0.41 11.86
CA PHE A 30 -5.59 0.07 12.18
C PHE A 30 -4.62 0.35 11.02
N ALA A 31 -5.04 1.16 10.03
CA ALA A 31 -4.26 1.35 8.81
C ALA A 31 -2.91 2.06 9.06
N VAL A 32 -2.83 2.95 10.05
CA VAL A 32 -1.59 3.69 10.36
C VAL A 32 -0.52 2.74 10.90
N ASP A 33 -0.82 2.01 11.96
CA ASP A 33 0.12 1.04 12.57
C ASP A 33 0.55 -0.04 11.57
N GLY A 34 -0.40 -0.51 10.75
CA GLY A 34 -0.12 -1.48 9.69
C GLY A 34 0.82 -0.95 8.61
N VAL A 35 0.69 0.34 8.26
CA VAL A 35 1.58 1.01 7.30
C VAL A 35 2.97 1.19 7.88
N GLU A 36 3.10 1.59 9.14
CA GLU A 36 4.39 1.75 9.80
C GLU A 36 5.16 0.42 9.85
N GLY A 37 4.51 -0.66 10.29
CA GLY A 37 5.14 -2.00 10.33
C GLY A 37 5.56 -2.50 8.94
N LEU A 38 4.76 -2.19 7.92
CA LEU A 38 5.09 -2.52 6.52
C LEU A 38 6.31 -1.73 6.03
N LEU A 39 6.33 -0.41 6.25
CA LEU A 39 7.45 0.44 5.85
C LEU A 39 8.75 -0.01 6.54
N ASN A 40 8.71 -0.32 7.83
CA ASN A 40 9.85 -0.86 8.57
C ASN A 40 10.38 -2.16 7.95
N THR A 41 9.48 -3.04 7.49
CA THR A 41 9.88 -4.27 6.80
C THR A 41 10.59 -3.97 5.46
N ILE A 42 10.04 -3.05 4.66
CA ILE A 42 10.61 -2.69 3.36
C ILE A 42 11.99 -2.02 3.53
N ILE A 43 12.10 -1.10 4.49
CA ILE A 43 13.34 -0.42 4.83
C ILE A 43 14.40 -1.44 5.28
N GLY A 44 14.02 -2.38 6.16
CA GLY A 44 14.93 -3.44 6.61
C GLY A 44 15.43 -4.32 5.46
N VAL A 45 14.57 -4.68 4.51
CA VAL A 45 14.99 -5.46 3.32
C VAL A 45 15.89 -4.64 2.40
N ARG A 46 15.57 -3.36 2.18
CA ARG A 46 16.39 -2.45 1.38
C ARG A 46 17.81 -2.34 1.96
N GLU A 47 17.92 -2.14 3.26
CA GLU A 47 19.22 -1.97 3.94
C GLU A 47 20.03 -3.27 3.96
N ALA A 48 19.36 -4.42 4.19
CA ALA A 48 20.06 -5.70 4.35
C ALA A 48 20.39 -6.41 3.03
N TYR A 49 19.54 -6.30 2.00
CA TYR A 49 19.61 -7.17 0.82
C TYR A 49 19.51 -6.45 -0.52
N ASN A 50 18.83 -5.29 -0.60
CA ASN A 50 18.58 -4.62 -1.87
C ASN A 50 18.62 -3.09 -1.72
N GLN A 51 19.84 -2.54 -1.65
CA GLN A 51 20.07 -1.10 -1.45
C GLN A 51 19.51 -0.21 -2.56
N ASN A 52 19.19 -0.79 -3.73
CA ASN A 52 18.69 -0.07 -4.90
C ASN A 52 17.15 -0.11 -4.98
N LEU A 53 16.47 -0.70 -3.99
CA LEU A 53 15.01 -0.75 -3.94
C LEU A 53 14.42 0.64 -3.70
N GLU A 54 13.68 1.15 -4.69
CA GLU A 54 12.98 2.41 -4.59
C GLU A 54 11.55 2.23 -4.05
N ILE A 55 11.20 3.03 -3.04
CA ILE A 55 9.87 3.02 -2.44
C ILE A 55 9.05 4.12 -3.13
N LEU A 56 8.14 3.71 -4.01
CA LEU A 56 7.30 4.66 -4.76
C LEU A 56 6.23 5.29 -3.89
N GLY A 57 5.77 4.59 -2.86
CA GLY A 57 4.77 5.07 -1.92
C GLY A 57 3.59 4.12 -1.71
N ILE A 58 2.50 4.68 -1.19
CA ILE A 58 1.31 4.01 -0.71
C ILE A 58 0.11 4.42 -1.55
N VAL A 59 -0.58 3.43 -2.11
CA VAL A 59 -1.79 3.64 -2.91
C VAL A 59 -2.98 3.27 -2.03
N ILE A 60 -3.89 4.21 -1.82
CA ILE A 60 -5.16 3.90 -1.14
C ILE A 60 -6.01 3.04 -2.08
N ASN A 61 -6.34 1.85 -1.62
CA ASN A 61 -7.12 0.87 -2.35
C ASN A 61 -8.46 0.61 -1.65
N ASP A 62 -9.49 0.30 -2.43
CA ASP A 62 -10.82 -0.04 -1.92
C ASP A 62 -11.44 1.08 -1.06
N MET A 63 -11.28 2.32 -1.51
CA MET A 63 -11.85 3.50 -0.84
C MET A 63 -13.38 3.50 -0.98
N ASP A 64 -14.08 3.68 0.13
CA ASP A 64 -15.54 3.86 0.17
C ASP A 64 -15.86 5.24 0.77
N ARG A 65 -17.09 5.73 0.58
CA ARG A 65 -17.58 7.03 1.06
C ARG A 65 -17.96 7.04 2.54
N SER A 66 -17.43 6.08 3.31
CA SER A 66 -17.70 5.95 4.73
C SER A 66 -16.89 6.96 5.54
N VAL A 67 -17.53 7.55 6.57
CA VAL A 67 -16.89 8.48 7.53
C VAL A 67 -15.65 7.85 8.18
N ASN A 68 -15.65 6.53 8.38
CA ASN A 68 -14.51 5.82 8.95
C ASN A 68 -13.30 5.83 8.01
N HIS A 69 -13.53 5.67 6.70
CA HIS A 69 -12.46 5.72 5.71
C HIS A 69 -11.92 7.15 5.58
N ASP A 70 -12.76 8.17 5.59
CA ASP A 70 -12.30 9.56 5.58
C ASP A 70 -11.44 9.91 6.80
N LYS A 71 -11.81 9.42 7.99
CA LYS A 71 -11.00 9.61 9.20
C LYS A 71 -9.65 8.90 9.08
N ALA A 72 -9.64 7.64 8.67
CA ALA A 72 -8.42 6.85 8.51
C ALA A 72 -7.49 7.46 7.44
N LEU A 73 -8.06 7.98 6.35
CA LEU A 73 -7.33 8.67 5.30
C LEU A 73 -6.65 9.93 5.84
N LYS A 74 -7.38 10.78 6.57
CA LYS A 74 -6.80 11.99 7.18
C LYS A 74 -5.68 11.66 8.16
N SER A 75 -5.84 10.61 8.95
CA SER A 75 -4.77 10.14 9.84
C SER A 75 -3.52 9.78 9.03
N LEU A 76 -3.67 9.03 7.94
CA LEU A 76 -2.57 8.65 7.04
C LEU A 76 -1.92 9.86 6.36
N GLU A 77 -2.72 10.81 5.85
CA GLU A 77 -2.25 12.05 5.23
C GLU A 77 -1.43 12.90 6.22
N ASN A 78 -1.78 12.89 7.50
CA ASN A 78 -1.01 13.60 8.54
C ASN A 78 0.29 12.88 8.92
N THR A 79 0.36 11.55 8.78
CA THR A 79 1.53 10.76 9.22
C THR A 79 2.58 10.62 8.12
N VAL A 80 2.17 10.37 6.88
CA VAL A 80 3.06 10.07 5.74
C VAL A 80 2.61 10.76 4.45
N PRO A 81 2.52 12.10 4.42
CA PRO A 81 2.01 12.83 3.25
C PRO A 81 2.85 12.56 1.99
N ASP A 82 4.17 12.56 2.11
CA ASP A 82 5.10 12.47 0.97
C ASP A 82 5.12 11.08 0.30
N LEU A 83 4.59 10.06 0.99
CA LEU A 83 4.54 8.70 0.48
C LEU A 83 3.16 8.35 -0.10
N LEU A 84 2.15 9.20 0.06
CA LEU A 84 0.81 8.91 -0.45
C LEU A 84 0.68 9.31 -1.91
N PHE A 85 0.19 8.37 -2.72
CA PHE A 85 -0.23 8.70 -4.08
C PHE A 85 -1.47 9.59 -4.06
N GLU A 86 -1.49 10.59 -4.94
CA GLU A 86 -2.66 11.47 -5.12
C GLU A 86 -3.91 10.70 -5.55
N ASN A 87 -3.73 9.67 -6.39
CA ASN A 87 -4.80 8.86 -6.94
C ASN A 87 -5.23 7.75 -5.97
N LYS A 88 -6.55 7.62 -5.79
CA LYS A 88 -7.19 6.67 -4.87
C LYS A 88 -8.06 5.70 -5.68
N ILE A 89 -7.99 4.40 -5.39
CA ILE A 89 -8.81 3.39 -6.06
C ILE A 89 -10.11 3.22 -5.27
N MET A 90 -11.22 3.68 -5.86
CA MET A 90 -12.56 3.55 -5.27
C MET A 90 -13.07 2.12 -5.33
N HIS A 91 -13.84 1.71 -4.33
CA HIS A 91 -14.61 0.49 -4.36
C HIS A 91 -15.54 0.51 -5.58
N ARG A 92 -15.43 -0.50 -6.45
CA ARG A 92 -16.28 -0.67 -7.62
C ARG A 92 -16.85 -2.10 -7.58
N PRO A 93 -18.18 -2.28 -7.59
CA PRO A 93 -18.77 -3.60 -7.79
C PRO A 93 -18.27 -4.16 -9.12
N PRO A 94 -18.04 -5.49 -9.24
CA PRO A 94 -17.62 -6.08 -10.50
C PRO A 94 -18.55 -5.63 -11.62
N ALA A 95 -17.98 -5.08 -12.70
CA ALA A 95 -18.75 -4.71 -13.87
C ALA A 95 -19.42 -6.00 -14.37
N ARG A 96 -20.75 -6.06 -14.31
CA ARG A 96 -21.49 -7.16 -14.94
C ARG A 96 -21.24 -7.05 -16.44
N TYR A 97 -20.44 -7.96 -16.96
CA TYR A 97 -20.29 -8.14 -18.40
C TYR A 97 -21.31 -9.21 -18.81
N GLY A 98 -22.35 -8.78 -19.52
CA GLY A 98 -23.39 -9.66 -20.08
C GLY A 98 -24.71 -9.62 -19.31
N ASP A 99 -25.56 -8.65 -19.67
CA ASP A 99 -27.03 -8.70 -19.55
C ASP A 99 -27.56 -7.85 -20.74
N ASP A 100 -27.20 -8.22 -21.97
CA ASP A 100 -27.79 -7.78 -23.25
C ASP A 100 -27.66 -8.93 -24.28
#